data_AF-A0A5C6A019-F1
#
_entry.id   AF-A0A5C6A019-F1
#
_cell.length_a   1.000
_cell.length_b   1.000
_cell.length_c   1.000
_cell.angle_alpha   90.00
_cell.angle_beta   90.00
_cell.angle_gamma   90.00
#
_symmetry.space_group_name_H-M   'P 1'
#
loop_
_entity.id
_entity.type
_entity.pdbx_description
1 polymer ?
#
loop_
_entity_poly.entity_id
_entity_poly.type
_entity_poly.pdbx_seq_one_letter_code
_entity_poly.pdbx_strand_id
1 'polypeptide(L)'
;MDEATTPNHRQADLRIENLNVTAGGNVLLRDASVTLPHGKITVLVGGSGAGKSVLLRVLAGILPRDGESITWSGAFSFDRDSSARSSSDRPQRTGIVFQQFALFDELNPVANVQFAIDHRRDRHHPPRYRAMQWLELLGVPSSTHVAALSGGQKQRLAIARTLAADPEIILYDEPTSGLDAASGRRVAELIRETQRRFGRTSLVVTHDYETLLGFADQVLLLDSHTHCIRPVPTEQRDGLADLMDTAGDVSADRQSPPTSVPPQRVWGANVLGWLAESAKRFLTATGDTLIAVARLPIDAFPIVPRPRWAARFLGHYLRLIGGPSACVYLIIAGLITGFTTTYFTLRFLPFRLYTQPLLIDEMLASIGFALYRILVPVLATVLIAARCGAAVAADVGVKQYGGQIDALRTLGVRPPAYLLVPILGGFLIATPILEWIAFTASHWISRFTFLVTYPEIGIHFWHQHFFRAITPKPDSFAAAFPDGGLFLFGQGWAWVLLKNSACGIGTAAIAYHSGMSPKQSAGDVSAAITSTVLWTTLYVLIVHFVIALMEF
;
A
#
# COMPACT_ATOMS: atom_id res chain seq x y z
N MET A 1 -45.96 15.35 -6.86
CA MET A 1 -46.24 13.97 -7.31
C MET A 1 -45.13 13.58 -8.26
N ASP A 2 -44.18 12.81 -7.75
CA ASP A 2 -43.49 11.75 -8.50
C ASP A 2 -42.69 10.96 -7.46
N GLU A 3 -43.42 10.01 -6.89
CA GLU A 3 -42.96 9.03 -5.92
C GLU A 3 -42.06 8.04 -6.68
N ALA A 4 -40.77 8.38 -6.77
CA ALA A 4 -39.76 7.51 -7.34
C ALA A 4 -39.73 6.20 -6.53
N THR A 5 -40.26 5.15 -7.16
CA THR A 5 -40.36 3.78 -6.69
C THR A 5 -39.00 3.32 -6.18
N THR A 6 -38.89 3.21 -4.85
CA THR A 6 -37.70 2.67 -4.20
C THR A 6 -37.64 1.18 -4.56
N PRO A 7 -36.52 0.64 -5.06
CA PRO A 7 -36.43 -0.78 -5.36
C PRO A 7 -36.73 -1.55 -4.08
N ASN A 8 -37.69 -2.48 -4.16
CA ASN A 8 -38.17 -3.32 -3.07
C ASN A 8 -37.06 -4.29 -2.63
N HIS A 9 -36.05 -3.79 -1.92
CA HIS A 9 -35.18 -4.62 -1.11
C HIS A 9 -36.04 -5.17 0.02
N ARG A 10 -36.30 -6.48 -0.01
CA ARG A 10 -37.03 -7.19 1.04
C ARG A 10 -36.46 -6.76 2.40
N GLN A 11 -37.31 -6.15 3.23
CA GLN A 11 -36.99 -5.66 4.57
C GLN A 11 -36.58 -6.84 5.45
N ALA A 12 -35.28 -7.11 5.52
CA ALA A 12 -34.74 -8.22 6.28
C ALA A 12 -33.70 -7.71 7.27
N ASP A 13 -33.85 -8.15 8.51
CA ASP A 13 -32.92 -7.85 9.59
C ASP A 13 -31.59 -8.56 9.37
N LEU A 14 -30.49 -7.95 9.79
CA LEU A 14 -29.20 -8.63 9.84
C LEU A 14 -29.17 -9.52 11.07
N ARG A 15 -29.03 -10.83 10.87
CA ARG A 15 -28.88 -11.80 11.96
C ARG A 15 -27.44 -12.26 12.05
N ILE A 16 -26.88 -12.22 13.24
CA ILE A 16 -25.60 -12.81 13.61
C ILE A 16 -25.93 -14.02 14.48
N GLU A 17 -25.40 -15.19 14.14
CA GLU A 17 -25.70 -16.47 14.79
C GLU A 17 -24.41 -17.19 15.18
N ASN A 18 -24.28 -17.45 16.48
CA ASN A 18 -23.20 -18.21 17.12
C ASN A 18 -21.80 -17.74 16.68
N LEU A 19 -21.61 -16.42 16.58
CA LEU A 19 -20.36 -15.84 16.12
C LEU A 19 -19.31 -15.94 17.23
N ASN A 20 -18.21 -16.63 16.93
CA ASN A 20 -17.04 -16.70 17.80
C ASN A 20 -15.85 -16.05 17.09
N VAL A 21 -15.09 -15.23 17.81
CA VAL A 21 -13.90 -14.56 17.28
C VAL A 21 -12.75 -14.73 18.24
N THR A 22 -11.63 -15.22 17.74
CA THR A 22 -10.38 -15.43 18.49
C THR A 22 -9.22 -14.72 17.80
N ALA A 23 -8.38 -14.03 18.55
CA ALA A 23 -7.20 -13.33 18.05
C ALA A 23 -5.96 -13.74 18.85
N GLY A 24 -4.97 -14.35 18.20
CA GLY A 24 -3.72 -14.79 18.85
C GLY A 24 -3.95 -15.72 20.05
N GLY A 25 -5.00 -16.54 20.04
CA GLY A 25 -5.40 -17.42 21.14
C GLY A 25 -6.34 -16.79 22.18
N ASN A 26 -6.53 -15.47 22.17
CA ASN A 26 -7.47 -14.79 23.06
C ASN A 26 -8.88 -14.75 22.45
N VAL A 27 -9.89 -15.12 23.24
CA VAL A 27 -11.30 -15.00 22.84
C VAL A 27 -11.69 -13.53 22.91
N LEU A 28 -12.18 -12.99 21.78
CA LEU A 28 -12.70 -11.62 21.70
C LEU A 28 -14.23 -11.62 21.77
N LEU A 29 -14.87 -12.53 21.05
CA LEU A 29 -16.31 -12.75 21.08
C LEU A 29 -16.61 -14.23 21.26
N ARG A 30 -17.59 -14.53 22.12
CA ARG A 30 -18.08 -15.88 22.40
C ARG A 30 -19.59 -15.93 22.17
N ASP A 31 -20.01 -16.89 21.36
CA ASP A 31 -21.41 -17.25 21.10
C ASP A 31 -22.34 -16.04 20.85
N ALA A 32 -21.86 -15.07 20.06
CA ALA A 32 -22.61 -13.85 19.82
C ALA A 32 -23.75 -14.12 18.84
N SER A 33 -24.98 -14.06 19.35
CA SER A 33 -26.21 -14.19 18.59
C SER A 33 -27.08 -12.93 18.75
N VAL A 34 -27.15 -12.09 17.71
CA VAL A 34 -27.86 -10.82 17.77
C VAL A 34 -28.52 -10.46 16.44
N THR A 35 -29.68 -9.81 16.51
CA THR A 35 -30.41 -9.32 15.35
C THR A 35 -30.37 -7.79 15.33
N LEU A 36 -29.97 -7.23 14.19
CA LEU A 36 -29.97 -5.79 13.93
C LEU A 36 -31.19 -5.47 13.04
N PRO A 37 -32.16 -4.67 13.54
CA PRO A 37 -33.37 -4.35 12.82
C PRO A 37 -33.09 -3.58 11.53
N HIS A 38 -33.80 -3.95 10.46
CA HIS A 38 -33.68 -3.30 9.16
C HIS A 38 -33.94 -1.78 9.25
N GLY A 39 -33.04 -1.00 8.65
CA GLY A 39 -33.18 0.45 8.54
C GLY A 39 -33.19 1.16 9.89
N LYS A 40 -32.61 0.57 10.94
CA LYS A 40 -32.46 1.19 12.27
C LYS A 40 -30.98 1.40 12.61
N ILE A 41 -30.72 2.26 13.59
CA ILE A 41 -29.39 2.49 14.16
C ILE A 41 -29.24 1.62 15.41
N THR A 42 -28.33 0.66 15.33
CA THR A 42 -27.87 -0.13 16.47
C THR A 42 -26.54 0.43 16.96
N VAL A 43 -26.42 0.76 18.24
CA VAL A 43 -25.16 1.19 18.85
C VAL A 43 -24.59 0.04 19.69
N LEU A 44 -23.39 -0.42 19.36
CA LEU A 44 -22.64 -1.40 20.13
C LEU A 44 -21.59 -0.69 20.99
N VAL A 45 -21.77 -0.79 22.30
CA VAL A 45 -20.94 -0.20 23.33
C VAL A 45 -20.08 -1.28 23.98
N GLY A 46 -18.89 -0.93 24.44
CA GLY A 46 -18.04 -1.83 25.22
C GLY A 46 -16.66 -1.23 25.49
N GLY A 47 -15.90 -1.82 26.41
CA GLY A 47 -14.57 -1.35 26.79
C GLY A 47 -13.57 -1.27 25.62
N SER A 48 -12.53 -0.45 25.77
CA SER A 48 -11.43 -0.41 24.79
C SER A 48 -10.76 -1.79 24.69
N GLY A 49 -10.49 -2.25 23.46
CA GLY A 49 -9.89 -3.57 23.23
C GLY A 49 -10.83 -4.78 23.39
N ALA A 50 -12.15 -4.58 23.62
CA ALA A 50 -13.11 -5.69 23.72
C ALA A 50 -13.33 -6.48 22.41
N GLY A 51 -12.80 -6.02 21.27
CA GLY A 51 -12.94 -6.69 19.97
C GLY A 51 -14.00 -6.08 19.04
N LYS A 52 -14.55 -4.91 19.38
CA LYS A 52 -15.61 -4.23 18.59
C LYS A 52 -15.20 -3.95 17.13
N SER A 53 -14.01 -3.39 16.91
CA SER A 53 -13.51 -3.12 15.55
C SER A 53 -13.19 -4.41 14.77
N VAL A 54 -12.80 -5.49 15.46
CA VAL A 54 -12.60 -6.81 14.84
C VAL A 54 -13.94 -7.37 14.36
N LEU A 55 -14.99 -7.28 15.18
CA LEU A 55 -16.35 -7.64 14.78
C LEU A 55 -16.78 -6.90 13.51
N LEU A 56 -16.56 -5.59 13.42
CA LEU A 56 -16.91 -4.82 12.22
C LEU A 56 -16.17 -5.33 10.98
N ARG A 57 -14.87 -5.65 11.10
CA ARG A 57 -14.08 -6.19 9.98
C ARG A 57 -14.52 -7.59 9.56
N VAL A 58 -15.01 -8.41 10.50
CA VAL A 58 -15.64 -9.72 10.20
C VAL A 58 -16.94 -9.51 9.43
N LEU A 59 -17.82 -8.62 9.89
CA LEU A 59 -19.09 -8.31 9.22
C LEU A 59 -18.90 -7.65 7.84
N ALA A 60 -17.83 -6.87 7.68
CA ALA A 60 -17.42 -6.31 6.40
C ALA A 60 -16.80 -7.35 5.44
N GLY A 61 -16.55 -8.58 5.91
CA GLY A 61 -15.89 -9.64 5.16
C GLY A 61 -14.44 -9.31 4.78
N ILE A 62 -13.78 -8.45 5.55
CA ILE A 62 -12.38 -8.05 5.36
C ILE A 62 -11.44 -9.12 5.94
N LEU A 63 -11.87 -9.76 7.04
CA LEU A 63 -11.10 -10.81 7.72
C LEU A 63 -11.50 -12.21 7.22
N PRO A 64 -10.55 -13.01 6.72
CA PRO A 64 -10.82 -14.40 6.37
C PRO A 64 -11.19 -15.21 7.62
N ARG A 65 -11.94 -16.31 7.44
CA ARG A 65 -12.37 -17.19 8.55
C ARG A 65 -11.20 -17.81 9.29
N ASP A 66 -10.22 -18.32 8.54
CA ASP A 66 -9.04 -19.00 9.06
C ASP A 66 -7.78 -18.16 8.80
N GLY A 67 -7.75 -16.94 9.36
CA GLY A 67 -6.57 -16.08 9.29
C GLY A 67 -5.46 -16.52 10.25
N GLU A 68 -4.20 -16.21 9.92
CA GLU A 68 -3.04 -16.56 10.77
C GLU A 68 -3.12 -15.94 12.17
N SER A 69 -3.66 -14.73 12.29
CA SER A 69 -3.74 -13.99 13.55
C SER A 69 -5.14 -13.94 14.16
N ILE A 70 -6.18 -13.98 13.32
CA ILE A 70 -7.59 -13.88 13.73
C ILE A 70 -8.36 -14.99 13.05
N THR A 71 -9.05 -15.79 13.85
CA THR A 71 -9.96 -16.84 13.38
C THR A 71 -11.37 -16.56 13.87
N TRP A 72 -12.37 -16.91 13.07
CA TRP A 72 -13.76 -16.73 13.45
C TRP A 72 -14.68 -17.80 12.86
N SER A 73 -15.73 -18.14 13.59
CA SER A 73 -16.75 -19.13 13.22
C SER A 73 -18.15 -18.60 13.47
N GLY A 74 -19.17 -19.24 12.87
CA GLY A 74 -20.56 -18.79 12.93
C GLY A 74 -21.10 -18.33 11.57
N ALA A 75 -22.27 -17.70 11.59
CA ALA A 75 -22.94 -17.20 10.39
C ALA A 75 -23.54 -15.81 10.61
N PHE A 76 -23.62 -15.04 9.54
CA PHE A 76 -24.46 -13.86 9.49
C PHE A 76 -25.28 -13.88 8.19
N SER A 77 -26.55 -13.53 8.29
CA SER A 77 -27.51 -13.63 7.18
C SER A 77 -28.38 -12.39 7.09
N PHE A 78 -28.78 -12.09 5.85
CA PHE A 78 -29.63 -10.96 5.46
C PHE A 78 -31.02 -11.43 5.03
N ASP A 79 -31.35 -12.71 5.18
CA ASP A 79 -32.63 -13.28 4.78
C ASP A 79 -32.99 -14.49 5.65
N ARG A 80 -34.29 -14.77 5.78
CA ARG A 80 -34.82 -15.95 6.50
C ARG A 80 -34.53 -17.26 5.75
N ASP A 81 -34.15 -17.21 4.48
CA ASP A 81 -33.82 -18.39 3.70
C ASP A 81 -32.41 -18.91 4.02
N SER A 82 -32.38 -19.75 5.05
CA SER A 82 -31.25 -20.54 5.55
C SER A 82 -30.70 -21.57 4.54
N SER A 83 -31.23 -21.62 3.31
CA SER A 83 -30.88 -22.62 2.29
C SER A 83 -29.63 -22.28 1.47
N ALA A 84 -29.13 -21.03 1.51
CA ALA A 84 -27.89 -20.64 0.83
C ALA A 84 -26.66 -20.74 1.75
N ARG A 85 -26.41 -21.92 2.32
CA ARG A 85 -25.14 -22.27 2.97
C ARG A 85 -24.06 -22.47 1.89
N SER A 86 -23.48 -21.40 1.34
CA SER A 86 -22.17 -21.48 0.70
C SER A 86 -21.53 -20.12 0.41
N SER A 87 -20.22 -20.08 0.65
CA SER A 87 -19.19 -19.16 0.14
C SER A 87 -19.20 -17.72 0.67
N SER A 88 -18.23 -17.45 1.56
CA SER A 88 -17.16 -16.44 1.50
C SER A 88 -17.17 -15.25 0.49
N ASP A 89 -18.24 -15.00 -0.27
CA ASP A 89 -18.23 -14.16 -1.47
C ASP A 89 -19.23 -12.99 -1.39
N ARG A 90 -19.71 -12.61 -0.19
CA ARG A 90 -20.65 -11.51 0.01
C ARG A 90 -20.18 -10.31 0.86
N PRO A 91 -18.89 -9.87 0.84
CA PRO A 91 -18.47 -8.61 1.47
C PRO A 91 -19.07 -7.35 0.82
N GLN A 92 -19.89 -7.46 -0.25
CA GLN A 92 -20.33 -6.33 -1.08
C GLN A 92 -21.68 -5.71 -0.67
N ARG A 93 -22.28 -6.11 0.46
CA ARG A 93 -23.53 -5.49 0.99
C ARG A 93 -23.27 -4.53 2.14
N THR A 94 -22.05 -4.52 2.68
CA THR A 94 -21.64 -3.77 3.86
C THR A 94 -20.64 -2.69 3.47
N GLY A 95 -20.93 -1.46 3.86
CA GLY A 95 -19.99 -0.34 3.83
C GLY A 95 -19.46 -0.08 5.22
N ILE A 96 -18.21 0.37 5.35
CA ILE A 96 -17.62 0.70 6.64
C ILE A 96 -17.01 2.10 6.61
N VAL A 97 -17.31 2.88 7.63
CA VAL A 97 -16.69 4.16 7.96
C VAL A 97 -15.66 3.86 9.05
N PHE A 98 -14.40 3.84 8.67
CA PHE A 98 -13.29 3.52 9.57
C PHE A 98 -12.96 4.69 10.51
N GLN A 99 -12.44 4.39 11.70
CA GLN A 99 -11.98 5.36 12.68
C GLN A 99 -10.94 6.35 12.11
N GLN A 100 -10.03 5.85 11.27
CA GLN A 100 -8.99 6.67 10.62
C GLN A 100 -9.44 7.26 9.27
N PHE A 101 -10.76 7.29 9.01
CA PHE A 101 -11.42 7.72 7.77
C PHE A 101 -11.15 6.86 6.53
N ALA A 102 -9.94 6.28 6.43
CA ALA A 102 -9.46 5.44 5.34
C ALA A 102 -9.66 6.07 3.95
N LEU A 103 -9.53 7.39 3.85
CA LEU A 103 -9.69 8.15 2.60
C LEU A 103 -8.48 7.98 1.69
N PHE A 104 -8.66 8.04 0.38
CA PHE A 104 -7.56 7.99 -0.58
C PHE A 104 -6.94 9.39 -0.70
N ASP A 105 -5.82 9.61 -0.04
CA ASP A 105 -5.16 10.92 0.07
C ASP A 105 -4.62 11.42 -1.28
N GLU A 106 -4.29 10.51 -2.20
CA GLU A 106 -3.89 10.83 -3.58
C GLU A 106 -5.04 11.32 -4.46
N LEU A 107 -6.28 11.18 -4.00
CA LEU A 107 -7.49 11.60 -4.71
C LEU A 107 -8.08 12.86 -4.06
N ASN A 108 -8.67 13.74 -4.88
CA ASN A 108 -9.48 14.83 -4.34
C ASN A 108 -10.83 14.32 -3.79
N PRO A 109 -11.59 15.12 -3.01
CA PRO A 109 -12.87 14.69 -2.43
C PRO A 109 -13.86 14.16 -3.47
N VAL A 110 -13.96 14.80 -4.64
CA VAL A 110 -14.84 14.36 -5.73
C VAL A 110 -14.42 12.98 -6.25
N ALA A 111 -13.13 12.75 -6.46
CA ALA A 111 -12.58 11.49 -6.92
C ALA A 111 -12.73 10.39 -5.87
N ASN A 112 -12.61 10.69 -4.58
CA ASN A 112 -12.87 9.73 -3.51
C ASN A 112 -14.29 9.15 -3.59
N VAL A 113 -15.29 10.02 -3.74
CA VAL A 113 -16.70 9.59 -3.87
C VAL A 113 -16.95 8.94 -5.23
N GLN A 114 -16.40 9.49 -6.32
CA GLN A 114 -16.55 8.90 -7.65
C GLN A 114 -15.94 7.50 -7.73
N PHE A 115 -14.83 7.24 -7.02
CA PHE A 115 -14.24 5.91 -6.94
C PHE A 115 -15.22 4.89 -6.35
N ALA A 116 -15.96 5.25 -5.30
CA ALA A 116 -16.98 4.40 -4.72
C ALA A 116 -18.20 4.19 -5.64
N ILE A 117 -18.69 5.27 -6.29
CA ILE A 117 -19.76 5.17 -7.30
C ILE A 117 -19.35 4.23 -8.44
N ASP A 118 -18.09 4.29 -8.84
CA ASP A 118 -17.54 3.48 -9.89
C ASP A 118 -17.39 2.00 -9.47
N HIS A 119 -17.14 1.72 -8.19
CA HIS A 119 -16.99 0.34 -7.72
C HIS A 119 -18.24 -0.20 -7.02
N ARG A 120 -19.37 0.52 -7.10
CA ARG A 120 -20.66 0.04 -6.57
C ARG A 120 -21.07 -1.29 -7.17
N ARG A 121 -21.80 -2.07 -6.39
CA ARG A 121 -22.31 -3.39 -6.76
C ARG A 121 -23.39 -3.31 -7.83
N ASP A 122 -24.37 -2.43 -7.66
CA ASP A 122 -25.45 -2.27 -8.64
C ASP A 122 -24.98 -1.46 -9.85
N ARG A 123 -24.73 -2.18 -10.95
CA ARG A 123 -24.33 -1.60 -12.22
C ARG A 123 -25.51 -1.32 -13.15
N HIS A 124 -26.69 -1.88 -12.87
CA HIS A 124 -27.86 -1.80 -13.75
C HIS A 124 -28.61 -0.49 -13.56
N HIS A 125 -28.75 -0.02 -12.32
CA HIS A 125 -29.42 1.25 -12.05
C HIS A 125 -28.41 2.40 -12.00
N PRO A 126 -28.71 3.60 -12.51
CA PRO A 126 -27.82 4.75 -12.38
C PRO A 126 -27.62 5.13 -10.89
N PRO A 127 -26.48 5.77 -10.53
CA PRO A 127 -26.24 6.14 -9.16
C PRO A 127 -27.23 7.22 -8.72
N ARG A 128 -27.75 7.10 -7.50
CA ARG A 128 -28.76 8.02 -6.95
C ARG A 128 -28.31 9.48 -6.97
N TYR A 129 -27.03 9.72 -6.72
CA TYR A 129 -26.41 11.04 -6.79
C TYR A 129 -25.04 10.96 -7.46
N ARG A 130 -24.66 12.04 -8.16
CA ARG A 130 -23.29 12.25 -8.64
C ARG A 130 -22.35 12.58 -7.48
N ALA A 131 -21.05 12.40 -7.68
CA ALA A 131 -20.05 12.67 -6.64
C ALA A 131 -20.16 14.09 -6.04
N MET A 132 -20.34 15.14 -6.87
CA MET A 132 -20.51 16.51 -6.37
C MET A 132 -21.78 16.69 -5.53
N GLN A 133 -22.88 16.04 -5.89
CA GLN A 133 -24.14 16.11 -5.14
C GLN A 133 -24.02 15.46 -3.76
N TRP A 134 -23.23 14.39 -3.64
CA TRP A 134 -22.91 13.79 -2.33
C TRP A 134 -22.10 14.73 -1.44
N LEU A 135 -21.12 15.45 -2.02
CA LEU A 135 -20.32 16.41 -1.27
C LEU A 135 -21.16 17.62 -0.83
N GLU A 136 -22.03 18.13 -1.70
CA GLU A 136 -22.96 19.21 -1.39
C GLU A 136 -23.93 18.80 -0.27
N LEU A 137 -24.53 17.62 -0.40
CA LEU A 137 -25.45 17.07 0.58
C LEU A 137 -24.83 16.97 1.99
N LEU A 138 -23.55 16.61 2.08
CA LEU A 138 -22.86 16.39 3.35
C LEU A 138 -21.93 17.56 3.72
N GLY A 139 -22.03 18.70 3.03
CA GLY A 139 -21.25 19.91 3.33
C GLY A 139 -19.73 19.67 3.33
N VAL A 140 -19.22 18.96 2.32
CA VAL A 140 -17.80 18.68 2.13
C VAL A 140 -17.23 19.58 1.02
N PRO A 141 -16.15 20.35 1.29
CA PRO A 141 -15.49 21.13 0.25
C PRO A 141 -14.97 20.25 -0.89
N SER A 142 -15.28 20.58 -2.14
CA SER A 142 -14.93 19.77 -3.31
C SER A 142 -13.54 20.03 -3.86
N SER A 143 -13.01 21.25 -3.69
CA SER A 143 -11.71 21.70 -4.21
C SER A 143 -10.55 21.55 -3.23
N THR A 144 -10.83 21.36 -1.94
CA THR A 144 -9.79 21.21 -0.91
C THR A 144 -9.14 19.84 -0.97
N HIS A 145 -7.81 19.78 -0.94
CA HIS A 145 -7.09 18.51 -0.82
C HIS A 145 -7.51 17.75 0.44
N VAL A 146 -7.64 16.42 0.33
CA VAL A 146 -8.11 15.57 1.44
C VAL A 146 -7.24 15.74 2.70
N ALA A 147 -5.92 15.83 2.52
CA ALA A 147 -4.98 16.07 3.61
C ALA A 147 -5.29 17.36 4.41
N ALA A 148 -5.82 18.40 3.76
CA ALA A 148 -6.11 19.72 4.33
C ALA A 148 -7.54 19.85 4.91
N LEU A 149 -8.37 18.80 4.82
CA LEU A 149 -9.70 18.80 5.44
C LEU A 149 -9.60 18.68 6.97
N SER A 150 -10.52 19.34 7.69
CA SER A 150 -10.66 19.15 9.14
C SER A 150 -11.13 17.72 9.48
N GLY A 151 -10.94 17.26 10.72
CA GLY A 151 -11.39 15.91 11.14
C GLY A 151 -12.88 15.67 10.87
N GLY A 152 -13.73 16.64 11.21
CA GLY A 152 -15.16 16.57 10.88
C GLY A 152 -15.45 16.55 9.37
N GLN A 153 -14.71 17.29 8.55
CA GLN A 153 -14.85 17.25 7.09
C GLN A 153 -14.40 15.91 6.50
N LYS A 154 -13.31 15.33 7.01
CA LYS A 154 -12.84 13.98 6.64
C LYS A 154 -13.89 12.93 7.00
N GLN A 155 -14.50 13.04 8.18
CA GLN A 155 -15.58 12.15 8.59
C GLN A 155 -16.78 12.24 7.65
N ARG A 156 -17.24 13.45 7.31
CA ARG A 156 -18.35 13.63 6.36
C ARG A 156 -18.01 13.09 4.96
N LEU A 157 -16.76 13.26 4.50
CA LEU A 157 -16.29 12.67 3.25
C LEU A 157 -16.27 11.13 3.28
N ALA A 158 -15.84 10.53 4.40
CA ALA A 158 -15.84 9.09 4.58
C ALA A 158 -17.26 8.51 4.56
N ILE A 159 -18.22 9.20 5.20
CA ILE A 159 -19.65 8.87 5.15
C ILE A 159 -20.17 9.01 3.71
N ALA A 160 -19.85 10.10 3.01
CA ALA A 160 -20.24 10.34 1.62
C ALA A 160 -19.78 9.22 0.70
N ARG A 161 -18.50 8.84 0.77
CA ARG A 161 -17.92 7.77 -0.02
C ARG A 161 -18.59 6.43 0.26
N THR A 162 -18.84 6.13 1.54
CA THR A 162 -19.46 4.86 1.95
C THR A 162 -20.89 4.78 1.45
N LEU A 163 -21.69 5.84 1.59
CA LEU A 163 -23.05 5.91 1.06
C LEU A 163 -23.11 5.85 -0.46
N ALA A 164 -22.14 6.45 -1.15
CA ALA A 164 -22.10 6.49 -2.60
C ALA A 164 -21.82 5.11 -3.25
N ALA A 165 -21.26 4.16 -2.50
CA ALA A 165 -21.16 2.76 -2.91
C ALA A 165 -22.50 2.01 -2.87
N ASP A 166 -23.55 2.64 -2.32
CA ASP A 166 -24.90 2.12 -2.13
C ASP A 166 -25.00 0.81 -1.29
N PRO A 167 -24.37 0.74 -0.10
CA PRO A 167 -24.43 -0.44 0.74
C PRO A 167 -25.82 -0.62 1.38
N GLU A 168 -26.19 -1.86 1.67
CA GLU A 168 -27.40 -2.20 2.42
C GLU A 168 -27.20 -1.93 3.93
N ILE A 169 -25.98 -2.16 4.42
CA ILE A 169 -25.57 -1.95 5.82
C ILE A 169 -24.39 -0.99 5.89
N ILE A 170 -24.41 -0.08 6.85
CA ILE A 170 -23.29 0.81 7.16
C ILE A 170 -22.76 0.51 8.56
N LEU A 171 -21.47 0.22 8.62
CA LEU A 171 -20.73 -0.02 9.84
C LEU A 171 -19.93 1.23 10.17
N TYR A 172 -20.04 1.75 11.38
CA TYR A 172 -19.27 2.91 11.83
C TYR A 172 -18.35 2.48 12.96
N ASP A 173 -17.04 2.60 12.75
CA ASP A 173 -16.01 2.29 13.73
C ASP A 173 -15.56 3.57 14.43
N GLU A 174 -16.05 3.80 15.64
CA GLU A 174 -15.79 4.99 16.46
C GLU A 174 -15.93 6.34 15.73
N PRO A 175 -17.11 6.64 15.13
CA PRO A 175 -17.26 7.78 14.23
C PRO A 175 -17.12 9.16 14.89
N THR A 176 -17.16 9.23 16.22
CA THR A 176 -17.01 10.45 17.02
C THR A 176 -15.67 10.54 17.75
N SER A 177 -14.81 9.52 17.63
CA SER A 177 -13.53 9.44 18.34
C SER A 177 -12.56 10.52 17.87
N GLY A 178 -11.89 11.17 18.82
CA GLY A 178 -10.96 12.28 18.56
C GLY A 178 -11.61 13.59 18.10
N LEU A 179 -12.94 13.72 18.15
CA LEU A 179 -13.66 14.96 17.88
C LEU A 179 -14.07 15.65 19.19
N ASP A 180 -14.17 16.98 19.16
CA ASP A 180 -14.80 17.74 20.25
C ASP A 180 -16.31 17.40 20.35
N ALA A 181 -16.90 17.61 21.53
CA ALA A 181 -18.30 17.23 21.79
C ALA A 181 -19.32 17.84 20.81
N ALA A 182 -19.11 19.09 20.36
CA ALA A 182 -20.00 19.73 19.41
C ALA A 182 -19.85 19.15 18.00
N SER A 183 -18.63 18.84 17.57
CA SER A 183 -18.37 18.14 16.32
C SER A 183 -18.86 16.69 16.34
N GLY A 184 -18.71 15.98 17.47
CA GLY A 184 -19.24 14.63 17.67
C GLY A 184 -20.76 14.59 17.54
N ARG A 185 -21.49 15.51 18.18
CA ARG A 185 -22.95 15.64 18.03
C ARG A 185 -23.37 15.88 16.59
N ARG A 186 -22.69 16.79 15.87
CA ARG A 186 -22.97 17.06 14.45
C ARG A 186 -22.78 15.81 13.57
N VAL A 187 -21.78 14.98 13.88
CA VAL A 187 -21.59 13.69 13.16
C VAL A 187 -22.70 12.70 13.51
N ALA A 188 -23.10 12.60 14.78
CA ALA A 188 -24.20 11.72 15.19
C ALA A 188 -25.54 12.13 14.54
N GLU A 189 -25.84 13.43 14.51
CA GLU A 189 -26.99 13.99 13.80
C GLU A 189 -26.96 13.64 12.32
N LEU A 190 -25.80 13.77 11.67
CA LEU A 190 -25.62 13.42 10.26
C LEU A 190 -25.86 11.92 9.99
N ILE A 191 -25.36 11.04 10.87
CA ILE A 191 -25.62 9.59 10.78
C ILE A 191 -27.13 9.34 10.88
N ARG A 192 -27.83 10.00 11.80
CA ARG A 192 -29.28 9.87 11.94
C ARG A 192 -30.04 10.42 10.73
N GLU A 193 -29.65 11.57 10.21
CA GLU A 193 -30.26 12.19 9.03
C GLU A 193 -30.10 11.28 7.80
N THR A 194 -28.88 10.83 7.54
CA THR A 194 -28.58 9.95 6.40
C THR A 194 -29.28 8.59 6.54
N GLN A 195 -29.32 8.01 7.74
CA GLN A 195 -30.09 6.79 7.99
C GLN A 195 -31.59 7.00 7.70
N ARG A 196 -32.22 8.08 8.18
CA ARG A 196 -33.64 8.36 7.89
C ARG A 196 -33.90 8.59 6.41
N ARG A 197 -32.99 9.29 5.72
CA ARG A 197 -33.12 9.63 4.30
C ARG A 197 -32.92 8.44 3.37
N PHE A 198 -32.02 7.51 3.73
CA PHE A 198 -31.63 6.39 2.87
C PHE A 198 -32.14 5.04 3.34
N GLY A 199 -32.67 4.94 4.57
CA GLY A 199 -33.24 3.71 5.12
C GLY A 199 -32.22 2.59 5.32
N ARG A 200 -30.91 2.91 5.39
CA ARG A 200 -29.85 1.91 5.56
C ARG A 200 -29.78 1.41 7.01
N THR A 201 -29.52 0.12 7.18
CA THR A 201 -29.28 -0.47 8.50
C THR A 201 -27.89 -0.04 8.96
N SER A 202 -27.79 0.51 10.18
CA SER A 202 -26.53 1.06 10.68
C SER A 202 -26.11 0.38 11.97
N LEU A 203 -24.84 -0.06 12.05
CA LEU A 203 -24.20 -0.50 13.28
C LEU A 203 -23.10 0.50 13.63
N VAL A 204 -23.23 1.17 14.78
CA VAL A 204 -22.24 2.12 15.28
C VAL A 204 -21.54 1.51 16.47
N VAL A 205 -20.23 1.31 16.35
CA VAL A 205 -19.36 0.91 17.46
C VAL A 205 -18.76 2.15 18.09
N THR A 206 -18.84 2.26 19.41
CA THR A 206 -18.20 3.35 20.13
C THR A 206 -17.85 2.95 21.57
N HIS A 207 -16.87 3.63 22.15
CA HIS A 207 -16.65 3.64 23.60
C HIS A 207 -17.19 4.94 24.24
N ASP A 208 -17.24 6.03 23.48
CA ASP A 208 -17.95 7.28 23.83
C ASP A 208 -19.40 7.17 23.35
N TYR A 209 -20.24 6.59 24.21
CA TYR A 209 -21.63 6.26 23.87
C TYR A 209 -22.60 7.41 24.14
N GLU A 210 -22.26 8.34 25.04
CA GLU A 210 -23.16 9.42 25.49
C GLU A 210 -23.68 10.25 24.31
N THR A 211 -22.79 10.59 23.39
CA THR A 211 -23.10 11.37 22.19
C THR A 211 -24.07 10.65 21.24
N LEU A 212 -24.10 9.31 21.25
CA LEU A 212 -24.83 8.48 20.29
C LEU A 212 -26.09 7.83 20.87
N LEU A 213 -26.24 7.74 22.19
CA LEU A 213 -27.41 7.11 22.85
C LEU A 213 -28.74 7.72 22.42
N GLY A 214 -28.82 9.07 22.35
CA GLY A 214 -30.02 9.78 21.92
C GLY A 214 -30.41 9.50 20.45
N PHE A 215 -29.47 8.98 19.66
CA PHE A 215 -29.68 8.61 18.26
C PHE A 215 -29.75 7.10 18.05
N ALA A 216 -29.70 6.27 19.10
CA ALA A 216 -29.77 4.81 18.98
C ALA A 216 -31.22 4.32 19.01
N ASP A 217 -31.61 3.50 18.03
CA ASP A 217 -32.87 2.75 18.09
C ASP A 217 -32.71 1.52 18.99
N GLN A 218 -31.55 0.86 18.90
CA GLN A 218 -31.17 -0.29 19.73
C GLN A 218 -29.77 -0.08 20.30
N VAL A 219 -29.54 -0.50 21.54
CA VAL A 219 -28.23 -0.49 22.19
C VAL A 219 -27.83 -1.90 22.56
N LEU A 220 -26.61 -2.27 22.23
CA LEU A 220 -25.98 -3.55 22.55
C LEU A 220 -24.73 -3.27 23.39
N LEU A 221 -24.45 -4.13 24.35
CA LEU A 221 -23.23 -4.10 25.16
C LEU A 221 -22.40 -5.34 24.83
N LEU A 222 -21.16 -5.13 24.42
CA LEU A 222 -20.12 -6.16 24.37
C LEU A 222 -19.43 -6.19 25.73
N ASP A 223 -19.74 -7.22 26.50
CA ASP A 223 -19.25 -7.40 27.86
C ASP A 223 -17.84 -8.00 27.83
N SER A 224 -16.87 -7.32 28.46
CA SER A 224 -15.45 -7.73 28.44
C SER A 224 -15.17 -8.99 29.25
N HIS A 225 -16.05 -9.37 30.19
CA HIS A 225 -15.87 -10.56 31.03
C HIS A 225 -16.42 -11.80 30.37
N THR A 226 -17.65 -11.70 29.87
CA THR A 226 -18.33 -12.85 29.24
C THR A 226 -17.97 -13.01 27.77
N HIS A 227 -17.43 -11.96 27.14
CA HIS A 227 -17.19 -11.86 25.70
C HIS A 227 -18.48 -12.01 24.87
N CYS A 228 -19.65 -11.81 25.50
CA CYS A 228 -20.95 -11.94 24.87
C CYS A 228 -21.53 -10.56 24.52
N ILE A 229 -22.34 -10.52 23.47
CA ILE A 229 -23.14 -9.34 23.11
C ILE A 229 -24.52 -9.49 23.74
N ARG A 230 -24.93 -8.50 24.55
CA ARG A 230 -26.27 -8.46 25.16
C ARG A 230 -27.02 -7.17 24.80
N PRO A 231 -28.33 -7.23 24.53
CA PRO A 231 -29.14 -6.03 24.35
C PRO A 231 -29.31 -5.30 25.68
N VAL A 232 -29.26 -3.97 25.63
CA VAL A 232 -29.48 -3.10 26.81
C VAL A 232 -30.89 -2.50 26.71
N PRO A 233 -31.80 -2.84 27.64
CA PRO A 233 -33.12 -2.24 27.71
C PRO A 233 -33.06 -0.72 27.91
N THR A 234 -34.06 0.02 27.41
CA THR A 234 -34.09 1.49 27.49
C THR A 234 -33.98 2.00 28.93
N GLU A 235 -34.57 1.30 29.89
CA GLU A 235 -34.57 1.62 31.33
C GLU A 235 -33.18 1.52 31.98
N GLN A 236 -32.26 0.76 31.38
CA GLN A 236 -30.91 0.52 31.92
C GLN A 236 -29.84 1.36 31.20
N ARG A 237 -30.24 2.23 30.27
CA ARG A 237 -29.30 3.06 29.49
C ARG A 237 -28.61 4.12 30.33
N ASP A 238 -29.28 4.64 31.36
CA ASP A 238 -28.72 5.69 32.23
C ASP A 238 -27.64 5.15 33.19
N GLY A 239 -27.65 3.84 33.49
CA GLY A 239 -26.62 3.13 34.28
C GLY A 239 -25.55 2.41 33.44
N LEU A 240 -25.43 2.74 32.14
CA LEU A 240 -24.49 2.07 31.24
C LEU A 240 -23.03 2.33 31.62
N ALA A 241 -22.75 3.47 32.26
CA ALA A 241 -21.42 3.79 32.80
C ALA A 241 -20.98 2.73 33.80
N ASP A 242 -21.82 2.41 34.78
CA ASP A 242 -21.51 1.41 35.82
C ASP A 242 -21.33 0.01 35.22
N LEU A 243 -22.14 -0.35 34.22
CA LEU A 243 -22.00 -1.61 33.48
C LEU A 243 -20.69 -1.70 32.67
N MET A 244 -20.11 -0.56 32.29
CA MET A 244 -18.81 -0.48 31.61
C MET A 244 -17.64 -0.39 32.61
N ASP A 245 -17.80 0.30 33.74
CA ASP A 245 -16.75 0.47 34.77
C ASP A 245 -16.53 -0.82 35.56
N THR A 246 -17.60 -1.56 35.88
CA THR A 246 -17.50 -2.92 36.42
C THR A 246 -16.76 -3.86 35.44
N ALA A 247 -16.70 -3.48 34.16
CA ALA A 247 -15.97 -4.16 33.09
C ALA A 247 -14.54 -3.61 32.86
N GLY A 248 -14.27 -2.38 33.32
CA GLY A 248 -12.99 -1.67 33.23
C GLY A 248 -12.04 -1.97 34.39
N ASP A 249 -12.57 -2.26 35.58
CA ASP A 249 -11.77 -2.45 36.81
C ASP A 249 -10.85 -3.69 36.80
N VAL A 250 -11.09 -4.65 35.89
CA VAL A 250 -10.21 -5.82 35.70
C VAL A 250 -9.07 -5.55 34.71
N SER A 251 -9.04 -4.38 34.08
CA SER A 251 -7.85 -3.91 33.34
C SER A 251 -6.68 -3.61 34.29
N ALA A 252 -6.97 -3.37 35.59
CA ALA A 252 -5.98 -3.20 36.64
C ALA A 252 -5.45 -4.54 37.18
N ASP A 253 -6.17 -5.65 36.95
CA ASP A 253 -5.78 -7.01 37.38
C ASP A 253 -5.23 -7.87 36.23
N ARG A 254 -5.10 -7.29 35.03
CA ARG A 254 -4.12 -7.77 34.06
C ARG A 254 -2.76 -7.50 34.66
N GLN A 255 -2.19 -8.52 35.30
CA GLN A 255 -0.74 -8.66 35.41
C GLN A 255 -0.16 -8.20 34.08
N SER A 256 0.47 -7.02 34.13
CA SER A 256 1.36 -6.61 33.07
C SER A 256 2.25 -7.83 32.82
N PRO A 257 2.48 -8.27 31.56
CA PRO A 257 3.64 -9.14 31.33
C PRO A 257 4.78 -8.42 32.04
N PRO A 258 5.58 -9.10 32.89
CA PRO A 258 6.56 -8.43 33.73
C PRO A 258 7.26 -7.44 32.83
N THR A 259 7.18 -6.16 33.20
CA THR A 259 7.96 -5.13 32.57
C THR A 259 9.39 -5.61 32.75
N SER A 260 9.90 -6.32 31.75
CA SER A 260 11.31 -6.53 31.59
C SER A 260 11.80 -5.11 31.43
N VAL A 261 12.20 -4.52 32.55
CA VAL A 261 13.26 -3.53 32.60
C VAL A 261 14.20 -3.98 31.48
N PRO A 262 14.41 -3.19 30.42
CA PRO A 262 15.37 -3.59 29.40
C PRO A 262 16.61 -3.95 30.17
N PRO A 263 17.14 -5.19 30.05
CA PRO A 263 18.24 -5.61 30.89
C PRO A 263 19.28 -4.51 30.75
N GLN A 264 19.67 -3.90 31.87
CA GLN A 264 20.81 -3.00 31.90
C GLN A 264 21.87 -3.70 31.06
N ARG A 265 22.22 -3.08 29.93
CA ARG A 265 23.07 -3.70 28.93
C ARG A 265 24.38 -4.05 29.62
N VAL A 266 24.49 -5.29 30.08
CA VAL A 266 25.75 -5.91 30.41
C VAL A 266 26.44 -6.08 29.07
N TRP A 267 27.35 -5.14 28.80
CA TRP A 267 28.24 -5.16 27.65
C TRP A 267 29.11 -6.41 27.78
N GLY A 268 28.71 -7.49 27.11
CA GLY A 268 29.48 -8.72 26.97
C GLY A 268 28.77 -9.95 27.51
N ALA A 269 28.02 -10.67 26.64
CA ALA A 269 27.85 -12.12 26.76
C ALA A 269 27.16 -12.77 25.54
N ASN A 270 26.22 -12.12 24.84
CA ASN A 270 25.39 -12.83 23.83
C ASN A 270 25.52 -12.30 22.39
N VAL A 271 26.76 -12.12 21.91
CA VAL A 271 26.99 -11.79 20.50
C VAL A 271 26.52 -12.93 19.59
N LEU A 272 26.76 -14.18 19.96
CA LEU A 272 26.35 -15.37 19.20
C LEU A 272 24.82 -15.55 19.15
N GLY A 273 24.12 -15.31 20.27
CA GLY A 273 22.65 -15.35 20.31
C GLY A 273 22.04 -14.23 19.47
N TRP A 274 22.58 -13.01 19.58
CA TRP A 274 22.17 -11.89 18.73
C TRP A 274 22.45 -12.12 17.24
N LEU A 275 23.58 -12.74 16.89
CA LEU A 275 23.92 -13.12 15.52
C LEU A 275 22.99 -14.23 15.01
N ALA A 276 22.66 -15.24 15.82
CA ALA A 276 21.74 -16.30 15.44
C ALA A 276 20.31 -15.77 15.25
N GLU A 277 19.84 -14.89 16.14
CA GLU A 277 18.53 -14.23 16.04
C GLU A 277 18.47 -13.31 14.82
N SER A 278 19.56 -12.58 14.54
CA SER A 278 19.71 -11.73 13.36
C SER A 278 19.77 -12.56 12.08
N ALA A 279 20.51 -13.67 12.07
CA ALA A 279 20.60 -14.59 10.94
C ALA A 279 19.27 -15.29 10.68
N LYS A 280 18.54 -15.68 11.71
CA LYS A 280 17.20 -16.26 11.60
C LYS A 280 16.21 -15.25 11.02
N ARG A 281 16.20 -14.00 11.54
CA ARG A 281 15.39 -12.90 10.98
C ARG A 281 15.77 -12.58 9.54
N PHE A 282 17.06 -12.63 9.22
CA PHE A 282 17.56 -12.46 7.87
C PHE A 282 17.08 -13.58 6.95
N LEU A 283 17.19 -14.85 7.35
CA LEU A 283 16.72 -16.02 6.60
C LEU A 283 15.21 -16.00 6.38
N THR A 284 14.41 -15.69 7.41
CA THR A 284 12.95 -15.59 7.26
C THR A 284 12.56 -14.45 6.32
N ALA A 285 13.20 -13.29 6.46
CA ALA A 285 12.94 -12.16 5.56
C ALA A 285 13.48 -12.40 4.13
N THR A 286 14.55 -13.20 3.96
CA THR A 286 15.02 -13.70 2.65
C THR A 286 13.97 -14.62 2.04
N GLY A 287 13.38 -15.51 2.85
CA GLY A 287 12.29 -16.40 2.43
C GLY A 287 11.08 -15.60 1.96
N ASP A 288 10.63 -14.63 2.74
CA ASP A 288 9.45 -13.82 2.42
C ASP A 288 9.65 -12.98 1.15
N THR A 289 10.86 -12.48 0.91
CA THR A 289 11.20 -11.69 -0.29
C THR A 289 11.30 -12.57 -1.54
N LEU A 290 11.89 -13.77 -1.43
CA LEU A 290 11.88 -14.76 -2.51
C LEU A 290 10.46 -15.22 -2.84
N ILE A 291 9.63 -15.46 -1.82
CA ILE A 291 8.22 -15.81 -1.99
C ILE A 291 7.45 -14.64 -2.64
N ALA A 292 7.69 -13.40 -2.23
CA ALA A 292 7.06 -12.21 -2.81
C ALA A 292 7.35 -12.07 -4.32
N VAL A 293 8.59 -12.32 -4.74
CA VAL A 293 8.96 -12.31 -6.16
C VAL A 293 8.37 -13.53 -6.88
N ALA A 294 8.37 -14.71 -6.26
CA ALA A 294 7.79 -15.92 -6.84
C ALA A 294 6.26 -15.86 -7.01
N ARG A 295 5.55 -15.13 -6.14
CA ARG A 295 4.09 -14.95 -6.20
C ARG A 295 3.64 -13.89 -7.21
N LEU A 296 4.55 -13.04 -7.71
CA LEU A 296 4.24 -11.99 -8.68
C LEU A 296 3.39 -12.45 -9.87
N PRO A 297 3.67 -13.57 -10.56
CA PRO A 297 2.89 -13.96 -11.74
C PRO A 297 1.42 -14.23 -11.41
N ILE A 298 1.15 -14.66 -10.18
CA ILE A 298 -0.20 -14.95 -9.67
C ILE A 298 -0.87 -13.66 -9.21
N ASP A 299 -0.16 -12.85 -8.42
CA ASP A 299 -0.69 -11.62 -7.83
C ASP A 299 -0.82 -10.45 -8.82
N ALA A 300 -0.02 -10.46 -9.89
CA ALA A 300 -0.01 -9.47 -10.98
C ALA A 300 -0.92 -9.87 -12.16
N PHE A 301 -1.65 -10.98 -12.07
CA PHE A 301 -2.71 -11.36 -13.02
C PHE A 301 -4.14 -10.84 -12.67
N PRO A 302 -4.38 -9.68 -12.01
CA PRO A 302 -5.74 -9.20 -11.84
C PRO A 302 -6.17 -8.42 -13.08
N ILE A 303 -7.34 -8.79 -13.60
CA ILE A 303 -8.08 -7.97 -14.56
C ILE A 303 -8.41 -6.65 -13.86
N VAL A 304 -7.76 -5.56 -14.28
CA VAL A 304 -8.07 -4.22 -13.79
C VAL A 304 -9.50 -3.89 -14.21
N PRO A 305 -10.44 -3.71 -13.26
CA PRO A 305 -11.85 -3.57 -13.63
C PRO A 305 -12.12 -2.25 -14.35
N ARG A 306 -11.30 -1.21 -14.13
CA ARG A 306 -11.46 0.12 -14.76
C ARG A 306 -10.12 0.75 -15.15
N PRO A 307 -9.79 0.86 -16.45
CA PRO A 307 -8.49 1.36 -16.91
C PRO A 307 -8.26 2.84 -16.55
N ARG A 308 -9.32 3.66 -16.48
CA ARG A 308 -9.21 5.08 -16.10
C ARG A 308 -8.66 5.27 -14.69
N TRP A 309 -9.05 4.39 -13.76
CA TRP A 309 -8.53 4.41 -12.40
C TRP A 309 -7.11 3.87 -12.33
N ALA A 310 -6.81 2.77 -13.02
CA ALA A 310 -5.44 2.27 -13.08
C ALA A 310 -4.46 3.28 -13.66
N ALA A 311 -4.85 4.02 -14.71
CA ALA A 311 -4.04 5.09 -15.26
C ALA A 311 -3.77 6.22 -14.25
N ARG A 312 -4.74 6.55 -13.38
CA ARG A 312 -4.55 7.53 -12.31
C ARG A 312 -3.58 7.03 -11.24
N PHE A 313 -3.75 5.80 -10.75
CA PHE A 313 -2.82 5.20 -9.78
C PHE A 313 -1.42 5.03 -10.38
N LEU A 314 -1.31 4.62 -11.64
CA LEU A 314 -0.04 4.54 -12.37
C LEU A 314 0.62 5.92 -12.47
N GLY A 315 -0.14 6.96 -12.82
CA GLY A 315 0.36 8.33 -12.84
C GLY A 315 0.88 8.82 -11.49
N HIS A 316 0.23 8.42 -10.39
CA HIS A 316 0.71 8.69 -9.03
C HIS A 316 2.06 8.00 -8.76
N TYR A 317 2.16 6.68 -9.00
CA TYR A 317 3.40 5.94 -8.77
C TYR A 317 4.54 6.34 -9.71
N LEU A 318 4.25 6.70 -10.97
CA LEU A 318 5.25 7.27 -11.89
C LEU A 318 5.85 8.57 -11.36
N ARG A 319 5.03 9.45 -10.76
CA ARG A 319 5.51 10.70 -10.14
C ARG A 319 6.28 10.43 -8.85
N LEU A 320 5.88 9.42 -8.08
CA LEU A 320 6.58 9.04 -6.85
C LEU A 320 7.97 8.48 -7.14
N ILE A 321 8.07 7.54 -8.09
CA ILE A 321 9.30 6.88 -8.50
C ILE A 321 10.18 7.83 -9.32
N GLY A 322 9.63 8.44 -10.38
CA GLY A 322 10.30 9.39 -11.28
C GLY A 322 10.29 10.84 -10.79
N GLY A 323 10.19 11.06 -9.48
CA GLY A 323 10.15 12.41 -8.90
C GLY A 323 11.47 13.18 -9.11
N PRO A 324 11.46 14.53 -9.02
CA PRO A 324 12.65 15.36 -9.28
C PRO A 324 13.88 14.97 -8.46
N SER A 325 13.67 14.54 -7.21
CA SER A 325 14.77 14.09 -6.36
C SER A 325 15.47 12.86 -6.92
N ALA A 326 14.74 11.87 -7.47
CA ALA A 326 15.34 10.69 -8.10
C ALA A 326 16.23 11.08 -9.29
N CYS A 327 15.77 12.01 -10.12
CA CYS A 327 16.57 12.54 -11.25
C CYS A 327 17.86 13.19 -10.76
N VAL A 328 17.81 14.03 -9.72
CA VAL A 328 19.00 14.70 -9.18
C VAL A 328 20.03 13.71 -8.68
N TYR A 329 19.62 12.72 -7.88
CA TYR A 329 20.53 11.69 -7.38
C TYR A 329 21.22 10.92 -8.50
N LEU A 330 20.47 10.56 -9.55
CA LEU A 330 20.99 9.78 -10.68
C LEU A 330 21.86 10.59 -11.62
N ILE A 331 21.57 11.88 -11.82
CA ILE A 331 22.46 12.78 -12.55
C ILE A 331 23.80 12.87 -11.82
N ILE A 332 23.79 13.13 -10.51
CA ILE A 332 25.02 13.23 -9.70
C ILE A 332 25.79 11.90 -9.74
N ALA A 333 25.10 10.77 -9.56
CA ALA A 333 25.72 9.44 -9.64
C ALA A 333 26.37 9.17 -11.01
N GLY A 334 25.67 9.53 -12.10
CA GLY A 334 26.19 9.45 -13.47
C GLY A 334 27.41 10.35 -13.67
N LEU A 335 27.36 11.60 -13.19
CA LEU A 335 28.49 12.54 -13.26
C LEU A 335 29.73 12.01 -12.52
N ILE A 336 29.54 11.50 -11.29
CA ILE A 336 30.63 10.93 -10.51
C ILE A 336 31.23 9.74 -11.24
N THR A 337 30.40 8.79 -11.67
CA THR A 337 30.85 7.54 -12.30
C THR A 337 31.56 7.80 -13.63
N GLY A 338 31.01 8.66 -14.47
CA GLY A 338 31.61 9.03 -15.75
C GLY A 338 32.95 9.74 -15.58
N PHE A 339 33.04 10.67 -14.63
CA PHE A 339 34.29 11.36 -14.32
C PHE A 339 35.34 10.40 -13.76
N THR A 340 35.02 9.64 -12.71
CA THR A 340 36.00 8.77 -12.04
C THR A 340 36.50 7.70 -12.99
N THR A 341 35.61 7.04 -13.75
CA THR A 341 36.01 6.01 -14.69
C THR A 341 36.91 6.58 -15.79
N THR A 342 36.57 7.75 -16.34
CA THR A 342 37.34 8.32 -17.46
C THR A 342 38.67 8.91 -16.98
N TYR A 343 38.63 9.75 -15.94
CA TYR A 343 39.80 10.45 -15.44
C TYR A 343 40.84 9.47 -14.91
N PHE A 344 40.46 8.55 -14.02
CA PHE A 344 41.43 7.67 -13.39
C PHE A 344 42.02 6.65 -14.37
N THR A 345 41.22 6.10 -15.28
CA THR A 345 41.69 5.15 -16.31
C THR A 345 42.74 5.81 -17.21
N LEU A 346 42.51 7.05 -17.65
CA LEU A 346 43.42 7.74 -18.56
C LEU A 346 44.62 8.41 -17.86
N ARG A 347 44.44 8.83 -16.60
CA ARG A 347 45.48 9.54 -15.84
C ARG A 347 46.53 8.59 -15.25
N PHE A 348 46.12 7.41 -14.78
CA PHE A 348 46.98 6.47 -14.04
C PHE A 348 47.49 5.29 -14.88
N LEU A 349 47.59 5.49 -16.19
CA LEU A 349 48.25 4.56 -17.11
C LEU A 349 49.72 4.31 -16.72
N PRO A 350 50.15 3.06 -16.50
CA PRO A 350 51.56 2.73 -16.30
C PRO A 350 52.37 3.10 -17.56
N PHE A 351 53.53 3.73 -17.37
CA PHE A 351 54.41 4.17 -18.47
C PHE A 351 53.69 5.00 -19.55
N ARG A 352 52.81 5.92 -19.12
CA ARG A 352 51.92 6.72 -19.97
C ARG A 352 52.56 7.29 -21.23
N LEU A 353 53.81 7.75 -21.19
CA LEU A 353 54.52 8.30 -22.36
C LEU A 353 54.68 7.29 -23.51
N TYR A 354 54.74 5.99 -23.22
CA TYR A 354 54.91 4.93 -24.21
C TYR A 354 53.62 4.17 -24.51
N THR A 355 52.79 3.93 -23.48
CA THR A 355 51.58 3.10 -23.59
C THR A 355 50.38 3.88 -24.11
N GLN A 356 50.28 5.18 -23.80
CA GLN A 356 49.12 5.98 -24.15
C GLN A 356 48.86 6.08 -25.66
N PRO A 357 49.85 6.35 -26.54
CA PRO A 357 49.59 6.42 -27.98
C PRO A 357 49.13 5.08 -28.57
N LEU A 358 49.46 3.97 -27.92
CA LEU A 358 49.16 2.60 -28.38
C LEU A 358 47.83 2.05 -27.86
N LEU A 359 47.32 2.57 -26.74
CA LEU A 359 46.17 1.99 -26.03
C LEU A 359 44.99 2.95 -25.87
N ILE A 360 45.12 4.22 -26.22
CA ILE A 360 44.08 5.23 -25.93
C ILE A 360 42.74 4.90 -26.60
N ASP A 361 42.75 4.28 -27.79
CA ASP A 361 41.56 3.82 -28.49
C ASP A 361 40.89 2.62 -27.79
N GLU A 362 41.67 1.60 -27.42
CA GLU A 362 41.19 0.41 -26.71
C GLU A 362 40.74 0.74 -25.28
N MET A 363 41.43 1.67 -24.61
CA MET A 363 41.00 2.19 -23.32
C MET A 363 39.68 2.93 -23.42
N LEU A 364 39.49 3.75 -24.45
CA LEU A 364 38.26 4.50 -24.58
C LEU A 364 37.06 3.60 -24.90
N ALA A 365 37.27 2.58 -25.75
CA ALA A 365 36.28 1.54 -25.98
C ALA A 365 35.95 0.78 -24.69
N SER A 366 36.96 0.46 -23.88
CA SER A 366 36.80 -0.21 -22.59
C SER A 366 36.05 0.64 -21.56
N ILE A 367 36.33 1.95 -21.49
CA ILE A 367 35.61 2.91 -20.63
C ILE A 367 34.14 2.96 -21.06
N GLY A 368 33.87 3.09 -22.35
CA GLY A 368 32.50 3.10 -22.88
C GLY A 368 31.76 1.82 -22.50
N PHE A 369 32.37 0.66 -22.74
CA PHE A 369 31.81 -0.63 -22.35
C PHE A 369 31.53 -0.72 -20.84
N ALA A 370 32.50 -0.38 -19.99
CA ALA A 370 32.37 -0.47 -18.54
C ALA A 370 31.28 0.48 -17.99
N LEU A 371 31.26 1.74 -18.45
CA LEU A 371 30.21 2.69 -18.08
C LEU A 371 28.84 2.21 -18.52
N TYR A 372 28.73 1.69 -19.74
CA TYR A 372 27.45 1.37 -20.37
C TYR A 372 26.83 0.05 -19.89
N ARG A 373 27.64 -1.00 -19.73
CA ARG A 373 27.16 -2.35 -19.44
C ARG A 373 27.17 -2.71 -17.96
N ILE A 374 27.99 -2.01 -17.16
CA ILE A 374 28.29 -2.41 -15.78
C ILE A 374 28.03 -1.26 -14.81
N LEU A 375 28.85 -0.20 -14.85
CA LEU A 375 28.92 0.78 -13.77
C LEU A 375 27.66 1.62 -13.64
N VAL A 376 27.15 2.19 -14.74
CA VAL A 376 25.93 3.01 -14.69
C VAL A 376 24.69 2.16 -14.37
N PRO A 377 24.43 1.01 -15.04
CA PRO A 377 23.27 0.18 -14.71
C PRO A 377 23.26 -0.30 -13.26
N VAL A 378 24.39 -0.79 -12.73
CA VAL A 378 24.49 -1.25 -11.34
C VAL A 378 24.22 -0.09 -10.39
N LEU A 379 24.91 1.05 -10.54
CA LEU A 379 24.76 2.17 -9.61
C LEU A 379 23.36 2.79 -9.68
N ALA A 380 22.81 2.97 -10.89
CA ALA A 380 21.49 3.55 -11.08
C ALA A 380 20.41 2.66 -10.48
N THR A 381 20.39 1.37 -10.79
CA THR A 381 19.39 0.45 -10.26
C THR A 381 19.50 0.25 -8.74
N VAL A 382 20.70 0.28 -8.15
CA VAL A 382 20.88 0.25 -6.68
C VAL A 382 20.30 1.50 -6.02
N LEU A 383 20.59 2.69 -6.57
CA LEU A 383 20.06 3.96 -6.06
C LEU A 383 18.52 4.04 -6.20
N ILE A 384 17.99 3.58 -7.34
CA ILE A 384 16.55 3.47 -7.57
C ILE A 384 15.92 2.50 -6.57
N ALA A 385 16.52 1.33 -6.37
CA ALA A 385 16.03 0.31 -5.43
C ALA A 385 15.99 0.83 -3.99
N ALA A 386 17.04 1.52 -3.55
CA ALA A 386 17.10 2.11 -2.21
C ALA A 386 16.07 3.23 -2.04
N ARG A 387 16.11 4.26 -2.89
CA ARG A 387 15.28 5.47 -2.72
C ARG A 387 13.82 5.22 -3.10
N CYS A 388 13.59 4.67 -4.29
CA CYS A 388 12.23 4.51 -4.83
C CYS A 388 11.53 3.32 -4.19
N GLY A 389 12.25 2.23 -3.89
CA GLY A 389 11.71 1.11 -3.12
C GLY A 389 11.23 1.55 -1.73
N ALA A 390 12.05 2.31 -0.99
CA ALA A 390 11.68 2.90 0.28
C ALA A 390 10.45 3.81 0.20
N ALA A 391 10.39 4.68 -0.82
CA ALA A 391 9.28 5.60 -1.01
C ALA A 391 7.95 4.86 -1.26
N VAL A 392 7.97 3.80 -2.07
CA VAL A 392 6.79 2.97 -2.34
C VAL A 392 6.38 2.16 -1.10
N ALA A 393 7.33 1.57 -0.38
CA ALA A 393 7.03 0.85 0.87
C ALA A 393 6.45 1.77 1.94
N ALA A 394 6.92 3.02 2.02
CA ALA A 394 6.36 4.03 2.90
C ALA A 394 4.91 4.38 2.52
N ASP A 395 4.64 4.66 1.23
CA ASP A 395 3.30 4.98 0.73
C ASP A 395 2.31 3.83 0.98
N VAL A 396 2.67 2.61 0.60
CA VAL A 396 1.83 1.42 0.82
C VAL A 396 1.67 1.14 2.32
N GLY A 397 2.73 1.33 3.11
CA GLY A 397 2.67 1.18 4.57
C GLY A 397 1.73 2.17 5.25
N VAL A 398 1.70 3.42 4.80
CA VAL A 398 0.73 4.43 5.27
C VAL A 398 -0.69 4.05 4.87
N LYS A 399 -0.90 3.54 3.66
CA LYS A 399 -2.21 3.04 3.19
C LYS A 399 -2.71 1.84 4.01
N GLN A 400 -1.81 0.94 4.39
CA GLN A 400 -2.11 -0.21 5.24
C GLN A 400 -2.43 0.25 6.66
N TYR A 401 -1.61 1.14 7.23
CA TYR A 401 -1.82 1.69 8.56
C TYR A 401 -3.14 2.46 8.66
N GLY A 402 -3.44 3.32 7.67
CA GLY A 402 -4.64 4.16 7.61
C GLY A 402 -5.94 3.45 7.20
N GLY A 403 -5.91 2.13 6.99
CA GLY A 403 -7.08 1.35 6.59
C GLY A 403 -7.56 1.56 5.14
N GLN A 404 -6.81 2.26 4.30
CA GLN A 404 -7.19 2.52 2.90
C GLN A 404 -7.27 1.21 2.09
N ILE A 405 -6.41 0.24 2.40
CA ILE A 405 -6.44 -1.10 1.77
C ILE A 405 -7.71 -1.86 2.16
N ASP A 406 -8.14 -1.74 3.41
CA ASP A 406 -9.40 -2.31 3.88
C ASP A 406 -10.61 -1.61 3.23
N ALA A 407 -10.53 -0.30 2.98
CA ALA A 407 -11.54 0.43 2.21
C ALA A 407 -11.62 0.01 0.73
N LEU A 408 -10.51 -0.42 0.11
CA LEU A 408 -10.57 -1.03 -1.22
C LEU A 408 -11.32 -2.36 -1.18
N ARG A 409 -11.04 -3.20 -0.17
CA ARG A 409 -11.69 -4.51 -0.02
C ARG A 409 -13.20 -4.38 0.18
N THR A 410 -13.66 -3.40 0.95
CA THR A 410 -15.10 -3.16 1.18
C THR A 410 -15.83 -2.67 -0.07
N LEU A 411 -15.13 -2.01 -0.99
CA LEU A 411 -15.65 -1.66 -2.31
C LEU A 411 -15.59 -2.83 -3.31
N GLY A 412 -15.27 -4.05 -2.86
CA GLY A 412 -15.11 -5.22 -3.72
C GLY A 412 -13.89 -5.13 -4.64
N VAL A 413 -12.95 -4.24 -4.33
CA VAL A 413 -11.74 -4.02 -5.12
C VAL A 413 -10.60 -4.87 -4.57
N ARG A 414 -9.95 -5.64 -5.44
CA ARG A 414 -8.73 -6.39 -5.10
C ARG A 414 -7.56 -5.39 -4.99
N PRO A 415 -6.91 -5.24 -3.82
CA PRO A 415 -5.82 -4.28 -3.65
C PRO A 415 -4.67 -4.42 -4.67
N PRO A 416 -4.23 -5.63 -5.07
CA PRO A 416 -3.17 -5.78 -6.08
C PRO A 416 -3.49 -5.11 -7.42
N ALA A 417 -4.75 -4.99 -7.81
CA ALA A 417 -5.15 -4.41 -9.10
C ALA A 417 -4.86 -2.91 -9.22
N TYR A 418 -4.91 -2.16 -8.11
CA TYR A 418 -4.68 -0.70 -8.09
C TYR A 418 -3.41 -0.28 -7.34
N LEU A 419 -2.77 -1.21 -6.62
CA LEU A 419 -1.50 -0.96 -5.95
C LEU A 419 -0.37 -1.69 -6.68
N LEU A 420 -0.34 -3.03 -6.65
CA LEU A 420 0.76 -3.82 -7.22
C LEU A 420 0.95 -3.58 -8.73
N VAL A 421 -0.11 -3.64 -9.55
CA VAL A 421 0.00 -3.47 -11.00
C VAL A 421 0.51 -2.06 -11.38
N PRO A 422 -0.04 -0.96 -10.83
CA PRO A 422 0.52 0.38 -11.03
C PRO A 422 1.94 0.57 -10.50
N ILE A 423 2.31 -0.05 -9.37
CA ILE A 423 3.68 -0.01 -8.85
C ILE A 423 4.64 -0.72 -9.82
N LEU A 424 4.29 -1.92 -10.28
CA LEU A 424 5.06 -2.68 -11.27
C LEU A 424 5.23 -1.88 -12.57
N GLY A 425 4.13 -1.36 -13.12
CA GLY A 425 4.18 -0.51 -14.32
C GLY A 425 5.00 0.76 -14.10
N GLY A 426 4.91 1.35 -12.90
CA GLY A 426 5.70 2.50 -12.49
C GLY A 426 7.20 2.23 -12.54
N PHE A 427 7.67 1.12 -11.94
CA PHE A 427 9.08 0.75 -11.99
C PHE A 427 9.55 0.31 -13.39
N LEU A 428 8.74 -0.43 -14.13
CA LEU A 428 9.07 -0.87 -15.49
C LEU A 428 9.26 0.31 -16.45
N ILE A 429 8.49 1.39 -16.28
CA ILE A 429 8.60 2.59 -17.12
C ILE A 429 9.67 3.54 -16.58
N ALA A 430 9.67 3.81 -15.26
CA ALA A 430 10.54 4.83 -14.70
C ALA A 430 12.00 4.38 -14.60
N THR A 431 12.29 3.11 -14.30
CA THR A 431 13.68 2.64 -14.13
C THR A 431 14.52 2.84 -15.40
N PRO A 432 14.08 2.43 -16.61
CA PRO A 432 14.84 2.68 -17.84
C PRO A 432 15.03 4.19 -18.13
N ILE A 433 14.03 5.02 -17.87
CA ILE A 433 14.10 6.47 -18.08
C ILE A 433 15.13 7.11 -17.15
N LEU A 434 15.06 6.75 -15.86
CA LEU A 434 15.95 7.24 -14.83
C LEU A 434 17.40 6.80 -15.07
N GLU A 435 17.60 5.57 -15.54
CA GLU A 435 18.92 5.10 -15.93
C GLU A 435 19.46 5.79 -17.17
N TRP A 436 18.61 6.05 -18.17
CA TRP A 436 19.00 6.84 -19.33
C TRP A 436 19.44 8.27 -18.94
N ILE A 437 18.82 8.87 -17.93
CA ILE A 437 19.27 10.14 -17.35
C ILE A 437 20.66 10.00 -16.70
N ALA A 438 20.90 8.95 -15.92
CA ALA A 438 22.23 8.69 -15.34
C ALA A 438 23.29 8.48 -16.44
N PHE A 439 22.93 7.73 -17.48
CA PHE A 439 23.80 7.45 -18.60
C PHE A 439 24.15 8.71 -19.38
N THR A 440 23.17 9.55 -19.71
CA THR A 440 23.42 10.81 -20.43
C THR A 440 24.33 11.72 -19.62
N ALA A 441 24.15 11.82 -18.30
CA ALA A 441 25.04 12.55 -17.42
C ALA A 441 26.48 11.99 -17.44
N SER A 442 26.63 10.66 -17.30
CA SER A 442 27.92 9.96 -17.36
C SER A 442 28.62 10.12 -18.71
N HIS A 443 27.86 10.06 -19.80
CA HIS A 443 28.35 10.26 -21.16
C HIS A 443 28.90 11.67 -21.36
N TRP A 444 28.15 12.69 -20.93
CA TRP A 444 28.55 14.09 -21.02
C TRP A 444 29.83 14.39 -20.25
N ILE A 445 29.92 13.94 -18.99
CA ILE A 445 31.11 14.21 -18.16
C ILE A 445 32.32 13.41 -18.65
N SER A 446 32.14 12.18 -19.15
CA SER A 446 33.22 11.38 -19.71
C SER A 446 33.82 12.08 -20.93
N ARG A 447 32.96 12.56 -21.85
CA ARG A 447 33.37 13.35 -23.01
C ARG A 447 34.13 14.61 -22.60
N PHE A 448 33.59 15.37 -21.66
CA PHE A 448 34.23 16.60 -21.17
C PHE A 448 35.60 16.31 -20.54
N THR A 449 35.69 15.28 -19.70
CA THR A 449 36.93 14.86 -19.04
C THR A 449 37.99 14.46 -20.06
N PHE A 450 37.61 13.71 -21.11
CA PHE A 450 38.52 13.34 -22.18
C PHE A 450 39.07 14.56 -22.92
N LEU A 451 38.20 15.52 -23.28
CA LEU A 451 38.60 16.74 -23.99
C LEU A 451 39.57 17.60 -23.19
N VAL A 452 39.34 17.72 -21.88
CA VAL A 452 40.25 18.45 -20.99
C VAL A 452 41.58 17.71 -20.82
N THR A 453 41.56 16.36 -20.84
CA THR A 453 42.77 15.53 -20.68
C THR A 453 43.61 15.47 -21.97
N TYR A 454 42.96 15.49 -23.13
CA TYR A 454 43.58 15.32 -24.46
C TYR A 454 43.04 16.35 -25.47
N PRO A 455 43.38 17.64 -25.31
CA PRO A 455 42.88 18.69 -26.20
C PRO A 455 43.32 18.50 -27.66
N GLU A 456 44.51 17.95 -27.87
CA GLU A 456 45.13 17.78 -29.20
C GLU A 456 44.44 16.72 -30.09
N ILE A 457 43.75 15.75 -29.49
CA ILE A 457 43.14 14.61 -30.21
C ILE A 457 41.73 14.96 -30.70
N GLY A 458 41.05 15.86 -29.99
CA GLY A 458 39.74 16.37 -30.37
C GLY A 458 38.55 15.43 -30.07
N ILE A 459 37.35 15.98 -30.26
CA ILE A 459 36.08 15.34 -29.88
C ILE A 459 35.65 14.18 -30.79
N HIS A 460 36.09 14.22 -32.06
CA HIS A 460 35.70 13.21 -33.06
C HIS A 460 36.29 11.85 -32.74
N PHE A 461 37.56 11.82 -32.31
CA PHE A 461 38.22 10.61 -31.84
C PHE A 461 37.43 9.95 -30.69
N TRP A 462 36.97 10.77 -29.73
CA TRP A 462 36.20 10.24 -28.61
C TRP A 462 34.92 9.55 -29.07
N HIS A 463 34.14 10.21 -29.94
CA HIS A 463 32.89 9.64 -30.46
C HIS A 463 33.10 8.35 -31.25
N GLN A 464 34.19 8.26 -32.02
CA GLN A 464 34.50 7.11 -32.85
C GLN A 464 34.88 5.87 -32.02
N HIS A 465 35.63 6.05 -30.93
CA HIS A 465 36.17 4.93 -30.16
C HIS A 465 35.34 4.56 -28.93
N PHE A 466 34.64 5.51 -28.29
CA PHE A 466 33.87 5.25 -27.07
C PHE A 466 32.78 4.18 -27.25
N PHE A 467 32.06 4.22 -28.37
CA PHE A 467 30.98 3.27 -28.65
C PHE A 467 31.44 1.99 -29.35
N ARG A 468 32.72 1.88 -29.71
CA ARG A 468 33.26 0.79 -30.54
C ARG A 468 33.05 -0.60 -29.94
N ALA A 469 33.12 -0.73 -28.62
CA ALA A 469 32.88 -1.99 -27.90
C ALA A 469 31.39 -2.21 -27.54
N ILE A 470 30.52 -1.24 -27.82
CA ILE A 470 29.09 -1.27 -27.47
C ILE A 470 28.25 -1.72 -28.67
N THR A 471 28.60 -1.29 -29.89
CA THR A 471 27.92 -1.69 -31.13
C THR A 471 28.48 -3.02 -31.67
N PRO A 472 27.62 -4.00 -32.00
CA PRO A 472 28.10 -5.29 -32.54
C PRO A 472 28.75 -5.11 -33.92
N LYS A 473 29.78 -5.92 -34.20
CA LYS A 473 30.38 -6.01 -35.54
C LYS A 473 29.38 -6.66 -36.52
N PRO A 474 29.27 -6.15 -37.76
CA PRO A 474 28.31 -6.63 -38.76
C PRO A 474 28.43 -8.12 -39.11
N ASP A 475 29.58 -8.77 -38.86
CA ASP A 475 29.86 -10.16 -39.27
C ASP A 475 29.73 -11.20 -38.13
N SER A 476 29.16 -10.82 -36.98
CA SER A 476 28.97 -11.76 -35.86
C SER A 476 27.67 -12.57 -36.02
N PHE A 477 27.59 -13.78 -35.46
CA PHE A 477 26.36 -14.61 -35.42
C PHE A 477 25.14 -13.83 -34.86
N ALA A 478 25.41 -12.78 -34.10
CA ALA A 478 24.49 -11.76 -33.62
C ALA A 478 23.76 -10.94 -34.71
N ALA A 479 24.34 -10.79 -35.90
CA ALA A 479 23.74 -10.09 -37.04
C ALA A 479 22.61 -10.89 -37.72
N ALA A 480 22.42 -12.16 -37.35
CA ALA A 480 21.38 -13.04 -37.91
C ALA A 480 19.97 -12.81 -37.31
N PHE A 481 19.82 -11.91 -36.34
CA PHE A 481 18.52 -11.46 -35.81
C PHE A 481 18.28 -10.01 -36.24
N PRO A 482 17.67 -9.78 -37.43
CA PRO A 482 17.56 -8.45 -37.99
C PRO A 482 16.49 -7.61 -37.30
N ASP A 483 16.79 -6.32 -37.26
CA ASP A 483 16.03 -5.18 -36.76
C ASP A 483 14.50 -5.27 -36.91
N GLY A 484 13.82 -5.24 -35.77
CA GLY A 484 12.44 -4.79 -35.65
C GLY A 484 12.40 -3.32 -35.17
N GLY A 485 12.64 -2.39 -36.09
CA GLY A 485 12.28 -0.97 -36.05
C GLY A 485 12.02 -0.26 -34.72
N LEU A 486 13.08 0.09 -33.99
CA LEU A 486 13.21 1.32 -33.20
C LEU A 486 14.69 1.42 -32.80
N PHE A 487 15.28 2.61 -32.83
CA PHE A 487 16.71 2.91 -32.54
C PHE A 487 17.22 2.51 -31.13
N LEU A 488 16.53 1.60 -30.43
CA LEU A 488 16.67 1.29 -29.00
C LEU A 488 17.13 -0.15 -28.68
N PHE A 489 17.27 -1.05 -29.66
CA PHE A 489 17.44 -2.49 -29.38
C PHE A 489 18.57 -3.17 -30.17
N GLY A 490 19.82 -2.71 -29.96
CA GLY A 490 21.00 -3.54 -30.29
C GLY A 490 21.22 -4.64 -29.24
N GLN A 491 21.89 -5.75 -29.60
CA GLN A 491 22.08 -6.91 -28.70
C GLN A 491 22.74 -6.60 -27.34
N GLY A 492 23.51 -5.52 -27.21
CA GLY A 492 24.05 -5.06 -25.92
C GLY A 492 23.03 -4.34 -25.03
N TRP A 493 22.03 -3.70 -25.63
CA TRP A 493 20.94 -3.03 -24.92
C TRP A 493 19.92 -4.01 -24.36
N ALA A 494 19.76 -5.17 -24.99
CA ALA A 494 18.88 -6.22 -24.52
C ALA A 494 19.27 -6.70 -23.10
N TRP A 495 20.57 -6.89 -22.84
CA TRP A 495 21.06 -7.28 -21.52
C TRP A 495 20.85 -6.20 -20.47
N VAL A 496 21.10 -4.93 -20.81
CA VAL A 496 20.85 -3.80 -19.91
C VAL A 496 19.35 -3.68 -19.60
N LEU A 497 18.49 -3.75 -20.61
CA LEU A 497 17.04 -3.72 -20.43
C LEU A 497 16.51 -4.92 -19.63
N LEU A 498 17.08 -6.10 -19.82
CA LEU A 498 16.77 -7.29 -19.02
C LEU A 498 17.13 -7.08 -17.55
N LYS A 499 18.35 -6.59 -17.25
CA LYS A 499 18.77 -6.21 -15.89
C LYS A 499 17.80 -5.20 -15.29
N ASN A 500 17.50 -4.14 -16.02
CA ASN A 500 16.68 -3.02 -15.53
C ASN A 500 15.24 -3.44 -15.26
N SER A 501 14.68 -4.25 -16.15
CA SER A 501 13.33 -4.80 -15.99
C SER A 501 13.27 -5.76 -14.81
N ALA A 502 14.23 -6.68 -14.68
CA ALA A 502 14.31 -7.62 -13.57
C ALA A 502 14.49 -6.92 -12.22
N CYS A 503 15.38 -5.93 -12.16
CA CYS A 503 15.60 -5.07 -10.99
C CYS A 503 14.35 -4.26 -10.62
N GLY A 504 13.69 -3.65 -11.63
CA GLY A 504 12.46 -2.88 -11.43
C GLY A 504 11.31 -3.74 -10.89
N ILE A 505 11.08 -4.92 -11.48
CA ILE A 505 10.04 -5.87 -11.06
C ILE A 505 10.27 -6.34 -9.63
N GLY A 506 11.49 -6.77 -9.30
CA GLY A 506 11.77 -7.25 -7.94
C GLY A 506 11.72 -6.14 -6.89
N THR A 507 12.21 -4.94 -7.23
CA THR A 507 12.07 -3.77 -6.34
C THR A 507 10.61 -3.44 -6.07
N ALA A 508 9.77 -3.42 -7.11
CA ALA A 508 8.33 -3.22 -7.00
C ALA A 508 7.66 -4.25 -6.07
N ALA A 509 7.98 -5.54 -6.27
CA ALA A 509 7.41 -6.63 -5.49
C ALA A 509 7.79 -6.56 -4.01
N ILE A 510 9.08 -6.39 -3.73
CA ILE A 510 9.60 -6.31 -2.36
C ILE A 510 9.00 -5.10 -1.64
N ALA A 511 8.98 -3.93 -2.29
CA ALA A 511 8.41 -2.71 -1.72
C ALA A 511 6.91 -2.85 -1.43
N TYR A 512 6.14 -3.46 -2.36
CA TYR A 512 4.72 -3.72 -2.16
C TYR A 512 4.47 -4.65 -0.97
N HIS A 513 5.13 -5.81 -0.92
CA HIS A 513 4.90 -6.81 0.13
C HIS A 513 5.34 -6.31 1.51
N SER A 514 6.49 -5.64 1.57
CA SER A 514 6.98 -4.99 2.79
C SER A 514 6.00 -3.91 3.30
N GLY A 515 5.43 -3.12 2.39
CA GLY A 515 4.39 -2.14 2.72
C GLY A 515 3.06 -2.75 3.16
N MET A 516 2.64 -3.87 2.55
CA MET A 516 1.40 -4.58 2.85
C MET A 516 1.43 -5.32 4.20
N SER A 517 2.62 -5.53 4.79
CA SER A 517 2.75 -6.17 6.10
C SER A 517 1.91 -5.43 7.16
N PRO A 518 1.24 -6.15 8.09
CA PRO A 518 0.42 -5.52 9.12
C PRO A 518 1.17 -4.43 9.90
N LYS A 519 0.55 -3.25 10.05
CA LYS A 519 1.11 -2.10 10.77
C LYS A 519 0.23 -1.75 11.96
N GLN A 520 0.80 -1.70 13.16
CA GLN A 520 0.13 -1.28 14.39
C GLN A 520 0.61 0.09 14.87
N SER A 521 1.79 0.51 14.43
CA SER A 521 2.39 1.79 14.79
C SER A 521 3.11 2.46 13.63
N ALA A 522 3.36 3.76 13.76
CA ALA A 522 4.26 4.49 12.85
C ALA A 522 5.69 3.91 12.87
N GLY A 523 6.12 3.30 13.98
CA GLY A 523 7.38 2.59 14.09
C GLY A 523 7.48 1.40 13.13
N ASP A 524 6.38 0.67 12.94
CA ASP A 524 6.33 -0.49 12.04
C ASP A 524 6.46 -0.08 10.56
N VAL A 525 5.97 1.12 10.22
CA VAL A 525 6.14 1.71 8.89
C VAL A 525 7.63 2.02 8.67
N SER A 526 8.29 2.66 9.64
CA SER A 526 9.72 2.96 9.59
C SER A 526 10.59 1.68 9.49
N ALA A 527 10.23 0.64 10.24
CA ALA A 527 10.90 -0.66 10.18
C ALA A 527 10.77 -1.31 8.78
N ALA A 528 9.59 -1.23 8.16
CA ALA A 528 9.40 -1.70 6.79
C ALA A 528 10.23 -0.91 5.78
N ILE A 529 10.35 0.41 5.93
CA ILE A 529 11.20 1.23 5.05
C ILE A 529 12.65 0.72 5.10
N THR A 530 13.18 0.53 6.31
CA THR A 530 14.56 0.07 6.53
C THR A 530 14.78 -1.33 5.95
N SER A 531 13.87 -2.27 6.22
CA SER A 531 13.90 -3.62 5.66
C SER A 531 13.84 -3.59 4.12
N THR A 532 12.97 -2.75 3.55
CA THR A 532 12.83 -2.61 2.10
C THR A 532 14.14 -2.17 1.45
N VAL A 533 14.82 -1.15 1.99
CA VAL A 533 16.11 -0.68 1.44
C VAL A 533 17.13 -1.81 1.40
N LEU A 534 17.24 -2.59 2.47
CA LEU A 534 18.18 -3.70 2.56
C LEU A 534 17.86 -4.79 1.52
N TRP A 535 16.59 -5.21 1.44
CA TRP A 535 16.21 -6.31 0.55
C TRP A 535 16.17 -5.92 -0.92
N THR A 536 15.72 -4.72 -1.26
CA THR A 536 15.72 -4.27 -2.66
C THR A 536 17.14 -4.09 -3.18
N THR A 537 18.05 -3.51 -2.38
CA THR A 537 19.46 -3.37 -2.78
C THR A 537 20.16 -4.72 -2.91
N LEU A 538 19.97 -5.63 -1.96
CA LEU A 538 20.51 -6.99 -2.05
C LEU A 538 19.99 -7.73 -3.28
N TYR A 539 18.68 -7.67 -3.54
CA TYR A 539 18.06 -8.28 -4.71
C TYR A 539 18.66 -7.74 -6.02
N VAL A 540 18.80 -6.42 -6.14
CA VAL A 540 19.41 -5.80 -7.33
C VAL A 540 20.86 -6.27 -7.53
N LEU A 541 21.65 -6.35 -6.46
CA LEU A 541 23.03 -6.85 -6.55
C LEU A 541 23.09 -8.31 -7.02
N ILE A 542 22.19 -9.17 -6.51
CA ILE A 542 22.09 -10.57 -6.94
C ILE A 542 21.70 -10.65 -8.41
N VAL A 543 20.70 -9.87 -8.86
CA VAL A 543 20.28 -9.84 -10.27
C VAL A 543 21.44 -9.42 -11.17
N HIS A 544 22.18 -8.37 -10.80
CA HIS A 544 23.36 -7.95 -11.56
C HIS A 544 24.45 -9.01 -11.59
N PHE A 545 24.73 -9.67 -10.46
CA PHE A 545 25.70 -10.76 -10.39
C PHE A 545 25.33 -11.93 -11.31
N VAL A 546 24.09 -12.40 -11.21
CA VAL A 546 23.59 -13.54 -11.99
C VAL A 546 23.58 -13.22 -13.48
N ILE A 547 23.09 -12.04 -13.87
CA ILE A 547 23.06 -11.65 -15.28
C ILE A 547 24.47 -11.41 -15.81
N ALA A 548 25.39 -10.83 -15.01
CA ALA A 548 26.79 -10.68 -15.42
C ALA A 548 27.48 -12.03 -15.67
N LEU A 549 27.19 -13.05 -14.86
CA LEU A 549 27.71 -14.41 -15.04
C LEU A 549 27.13 -15.13 -16.27
N MET A 550 25.96 -14.70 -16.75
CA MET A 550 25.39 -15.20 -18.01
C MET A 550 25.87 -14.42 -19.23
N GLU A 551 26.16 -13.13 -19.05
CA GLU A 551 26.59 -12.22 -20.12
C GLU A 551 28.08 -12.38 -20.47
N PHE A 552 28.93 -12.70 -19.49
CA PHE A 552 30.39 -12.83 -19.60
C PHE A 552 30.85 -14.22 -19.17
#